data_AF-A0A4P7H9U9-F1
#
_entry.id   AF-A0A4P7H9U9-F1
#
_cell.length_a   1.000
_cell.length_b   1.000
_cell.length_c   1.000
_cell.angle_alpha   90.00
_cell.angle_beta   90.00
_cell.angle_gamma   90.00
#
_symmetry.space_group_name_H-M   'P 1'
#
loop_
_entity.id
_entity.type
_entity.pdbx_description
1 polymer ?
#
loop_
_entity_poly.entity_id
_entity_poly.type
_entity_poly.pdbx_seq_one_letter_code
_entity_poly.pdbx_strand_id
1 'polypeptide(L)' 'MQVGESLSEGTAQTIRRRVVERELPGTLLDEYIADHERRNGPLPEAERQRARDLFASALGQSN' A
#
# COMPACT_ATOMS: atom_id res chain seq x y z
N MET A 1 -38.34 -9.82 -11.39
CA MET A 1 -37.59 -8.64 -10.91
C MET A 1 -36.30 -9.12 -10.27
N GLN A 2 -35.20 -9.14 -11.02
CA GLN A 2 -33.85 -9.38 -10.49
C GLN A 2 -33.10 -8.06 -10.56
N VAL A 3 -33.33 -7.23 -9.54
CA VAL A 3 -32.61 -5.97 -9.33
C VAL A 3 -31.85 -6.14 -8.03
N GLY A 4 -30.64 -6.72 -8.10
CA GLY A 4 -29.82 -6.92 -6.89
C GLY A 4 -28.44 -7.53 -7.10
N GLU A 5 -28.22 -8.35 -8.12
CA GLU A 5 -27.05 -9.26 -8.16
C GLU A 5 -25.94 -8.86 -9.15
N SER A 6 -25.88 -7.59 -9.56
CA SER A 6 -24.80 -7.11 -10.43
C SER A 6 -24.25 -5.79 -9.92
N LEU A 7 -23.63 -5.82 -8.74
CA LEU A 7 -22.34 -5.14 -8.65
C LEU A 7 -21.48 -5.82 -9.70
N SER A 8 -21.51 -5.28 -10.93
CA SER A 8 -20.84 -5.84 -12.09
C SER A 8 -19.43 -6.25 -11.69
N GLU A 9 -18.96 -7.42 -12.13
CA GLU A 9 -17.59 -7.89 -11.85
C GLU A 9 -16.55 -6.79 -12.07
N GLY A 10 -16.78 -5.88 -13.04
CA GLY A 10 -15.95 -4.69 -13.27
C GLY A 10 -15.89 -3.70 -12.09
N THR A 11 -16.98 -3.51 -11.34
CA THR A 11 -17.02 -2.69 -10.11
C THR A 11 -16.29 -3.39 -8.97
N ALA A 12 -16.51 -4.69 -8.78
CA ALA A 12 -15.80 -5.47 -7.76
C ALA A 12 -14.30 -5.55 -8.05
N GLN A 13 -13.90 -5.66 -9.32
CA GLN A 13 -12.51 -5.69 -9.76
C GLN A 13 -11.85 -4.29 -9.63
N THR A 14 -12.61 -3.22 -9.86
CA THR A 14 -12.12 -1.84 -9.62
C THR A 14 -11.92 -1.57 -8.13
N ILE A 15 -12.84 -2.02 -7.28
CA ILE A 15 -12.68 -1.90 -5.82
C ILE A 15 -11.49 -2.75 -5.36
N ARG A 16 -11.36 -4.00 -5.80
CA ARG A 16 -10.21 -4.85 -5.48
C ARG A 16 -8.89 -4.23 -5.91
N ARG A 17 -8.80 -3.69 -7.14
CA ARG A 17 -7.60 -3.01 -7.63
C ARG A 17 -7.28 -1.77 -6.79
N ARG A 18 -8.27 -0.93 -6.46
CA ARG A 18 -8.05 0.23 -5.58
C ARG A 18 -7.66 -0.16 -4.15
N VAL A 19 -8.18 -1.27 -3.63
CA VAL A 19 -7.80 -1.79 -2.30
C VAL A 19 -6.36 -2.30 -2.35
N VAL A 20 -6.01 -3.09 -3.37
CA VAL A 20 -4.64 -3.55 -3.67
C VAL A 20 -3.69 -2.36 -3.77
N GLU A 21 -4.01 -1.33 -4.55
CA GLU A 21 -3.18 -0.12 -4.69
C GLU A 21 -3.09 0.71 -3.41
N ARG A 22 -4.03 0.59 -2.47
CA ARG A 22 -3.99 1.26 -1.16
C ARG A 22 -3.33 0.43 -0.06
N GLU A 23 -3.35 -0.90 -0.13
CA GLU A 23 -2.88 -1.79 0.93
C GLU A 23 -1.51 -2.44 0.64
N LEU A 24 -1.15 -2.66 -0.64
CA LEU A 24 0.21 -3.04 -1.01
C LEU A 24 1.27 -2.04 -0.57
N PRO A 25 1.07 -0.72 -0.69
CA PRO A 25 2.14 0.21 -0.35
C PRO A 25 2.57 0.16 1.11
N GLY A 26 1.64 0.05 2.05
CA GLY A 26 1.99 -0.08 3.47
C GLY A 26 2.75 -1.38 3.76
N THR A 27 2.29 -2.49 3.17
CA THR A 27 2.88 -3.82 3.39
C THR A 27 4.27 -3.95 2.76
N LEU A 28 4.45 -3.45 1.54
CA LEU A 28 5.71 -3.51 0.81
C LEU A 28 6.80 -2.68 1.50
N LEU A 29 6.43 -1.51 2.03
CA LEU A 29 7.39 -0.68 2.74
C LEU A 29 7.83 -1.33 4.05
N ASP A 30 6.92 -1.91 4.83
CA ASP A 30 7.28 -2.61 6.08
C ASP A 30 8.16 -3.84 5.80
N GLU A 31 7.90 -4.59 4.72
CA GLU A 31 8.78 -5.69 4.26
C GLU A 31 10.16 -5.19 3.85
N TYR A 32 10.23 -4.09 3.10
CA TYR A 32 11.49 -3.47 2.68
C TYR A 32 12.32 -2.98 3.87
N ILE A 33 11.66 -2.33 4.84
CA ILE A 33 12.30 -1.88 6.08
C ILE A 33 12.85 -3.10 6.85
N ALA A 34 12.07 -4.17 7.00
CA ALA A 34 12.50 -5.37 7.70
C ALA A 34 13.70 -6.06 7.03
N ASP A 35 13.72 -6.17 5.69
CA ASP A 35 14.88 -6.71 4.95
C ASP A 35 16.11 -5.79 5.08
N HIS A 36 15.93 -4.47 5.01
CA HIS A 36 17.02 -3.52 5.23
C HIS A 36 17.58 -3.62 6.64
N GLU A 37 16.75 -3.70 7.67
CA GLU A 37 17.17 -3.85 9.07
C GLU A 37 17.92 -5.17 9.29
N ARG A 38 17.51 -6.23 8.59
CA ARG A 38 18.20 -7.53 8.62
C ARG A 38 19.59 -7.47 8.00
N ARG A 39 19.80 -6.66 6.96
CA ARG A 39 21.08 -6.56 6.24
C ARG A 39 22.04 -5.52 6.82
N ASN A 40 21.50 -4.41 7.30
CA ASN A 40 22.28 -3.22 7.68
C ASN A 40 22.20 -2.90 9.19
N GLY A 41 21.38 -3.65 9.94
CA GLY A 41 21.09 -3.36 11.35
C GLY A 41 19.84 -2.48 11.51
N PRO A 42 19.29 -2.42 12.73
CA PRO A 42 18.03 -1.73 13.01
C PRO A 42 18.11 -0.23 12.66
N LEU A 43 17.09 0.28 11.98
CA LEU A 43 16.98 1.70 11.69
C LEU A 43 16.46 2.46 12.91
N PRO A 44 16.94 3.70 13.13
CA PRO A 44 16.33 4.63 14.04
C PRO A 44 14.84 4.84 13.69
N GLU A 45 14.00 4.98 14.71
CA GLU A 45 12.56 5.17 14.50
C GLU A 45 12.23 6.41 13.67
N ALA A 46 13.03 7.48 13.80
CA ALA A 46 12.92 8.69 12.98
C ALA A 46 13.18 8.42 11.48
N GLU A 47 14.13 7.55 11.14
CA GLU A 47 14.43 7.17 9.75
C GLU A 47 13.34 6.25 9.18
N ARG A 48 12.82 5.32 9.99
CA ARG A 48 11.64 4.52 9.63
C ARG A 48 10.43 5.40 9.34
N GLN A 49 10.17 6.38 10.20
CA GLN A 49 9.05 7.30 10.03
C GLN A 49 9.23 8.20 8.80
N ARG A 50 10.45 8.65 8.53
CA ARG A 50 10.78 9.42 7.32
C ARG A 50 10.60 8.60 6.04
N ALA A 51 10.99 7.32 6.04
CA ALA A 51 10.78 6.43 4.91
C ALA A 51 9.28 6.24 4.62
N ARG A 52 8.46 6.08 5.67
CA ARG A 52 6.99 6.03 5.57
C ARG A 52 6.39 7.29 4.97
N ASP A 53 6.84 8.46 5.43
CA ASP A 53 6.33 9.74 4.94
C ASP A 53 6.69 9.99 3.46
N LEU A 54 7.95 9.70 3.08
CA LEU A 54 8.40 9.79 1.68
C LEU A 54 7.65 8.83 0.76
N PHE A 55 7.43 7.60 1.22
CA PHE A 55 6.72 6.58 0.46
C PHE A 55 5.24 6.94 0.28
N ALA A 56 4.59 7.43 1.34
CA ALA A 56 3.22 7.94 1.28
C ALA A 56 3.10 9.16 0.35
N SER A 57 4.07 10.07 0.39
CA SER A 57 4.13 11.24 -0.50
C SER A 57 4.31 10.85 -1.97
N ALA A 58 5.21 9.90 -2.27
CA ALA A 58 5.45 9.41 -3.63
C ALA A 58 4.18 8.77 -4.26
N LEU A 59 3.38 8.08 -3.46
CA LEU A 59 2.12 7.49 -3.90
C LEU A 59 0.98 8.51 -3.97
N GLY A 60 0.99 9.50 -3.08
CA GLY A 60 0.04 10.61 -3.08
C GLY A 60 0.23 11.58 -4.26
N GLN A 61 1.42 11.61 -4.89
CA GLN A 61 1.70 12.41 -6.08
C GLN A 61 1.37 11.71 -7.42
N SER A 62 0.81 10.50 -7.40
CA SER A 62 0.25 9.90 -8.62
C SER A 62 -1.12 10.51 -8.93
N ASN A 63 -1.11 11.70 -9.54
CA ASN A 63 -2.27 12.30 -10.22
C ASN A 63 -2.14 12.18 -11.73
#